data_AF-A0A9N9NUY3-F1
#
_entry.id   AF-A0A9N9NUY3-F1
#
_cell.length_a   1.000
_cell.length_b   1.000
_cell.length_c   1.000
_cell.angle_alpha   90.00
_cell.angle_beta   90.00
_cell.angle_gamma   90.00
#
_symmetry.space_group_name_H-M   'P 1'
#
loop_
_entity.id
_entity.type
_entity.pdbx_description
1 polymer ?
#
loop_
_entity_poly.entity_id
_entity_poly.type
_entity_poly.pdbx_seq_one_letter_code
_entity_poly.pdbx_strand_id
1 'polypeptide(L)'
;PMDLGTVDVKLNNVEYENVDAFVADIRLIFSNCILYNGPVHQYAIYAKELDNFFMNLLNNLPSSKEEVLPKPVSSEAKRPKRTIKAPAKELPDTPAIRRKKSKKNIELNFCRQVIRELRKRTHWHYAYPFYEPVDAEKLGVPDYYKIISNPMDLTTINSKLENDQYTSAEEFEADIRLMFQNCYTYNGVGSEVHNMGKMLEEVFNKKWAEKPTSQARSMTKTDDMKDSESESEADESDHLKALQKHLAALSSQISQMRKPSKTKTKKAAKVSKIGSSKIVETKMSNDGEKKSLKRPRPATKYDDDVPLTADQKSDL
;
A
#
# COMPACT_ATOMS: atom_id res chain seq x y z
N PRO A 1 -2.96 -1.62 25.94
CA PRO A 1 -2.54 -1.02 24.65
C PRO A 1 -3.48 -1.50 23.56
N MET A 2 -3.65 -0.75 22.48
CA MET A 2 -4.51 -1.12 21.35
C MET A 2 -3.86 -0.63 20.06
N ASP A 3 -3.99 -1.43 19.00
CA ASP A 3 -3.46 -1.16 17.67
C ASP A 3 -4.35 -1.86 16.62
N LEU A 4 -4.16 -1.55 15.34
CA LEU A 4 -5.01 -2.06 14.27
C LEU A 4 -4.87 -3.57 14.04
N GLY A 5 -3.73 -4.18 14.34
CA GLY A 5 -3.55 -5.63 14.26
C GLY A 5 -4.31 -6.35 15.38
N THR A 6 -4.27 -5.79 16.60
CA THR A 6 -5.10 -6.28 17.71
C THR A 6 -6.60 -6.16 17.37
N VAL A 7 -7.04 -5.05 16.78
CA VAL A 7 -8.45 -4.87 16.38
C VAL A 7 -8.86 -5.84 15.27
N ASP A 8 -8.01 -6.07 14.27
CA ASP A 8 -8.25 -7.01 13.17
C ASP A 8 -8.40 -8.45 13.69
N VAL A 9 -7.50 -8.91 14.56
CA VAL A 9 -7.62 -10.23 15.22
C VAL A 9 -8.94 -10.36 15.97
N LYS A 10 -9.33 -9.35 16.76
CA LYS A 10 -10.60 -9.36 17.49
C LYS A 10 -11.82 -9.37 16.57
N LEU A 11 -11.75 -8.69 15.42
CA LEU A 11 -12.82 -8.66 14.42
C LEU A 11 -12.97 -10.03 13.75
N ASN A 12 -11.86 -10.64 13.33
CA ASN A 12 -11.82 -11.96 12.70
C ASN A 12 -12.22 -13.09 13.65
N ASN A 13 -11.91 -12.97 14.95
CA ASN A 13 -12.37 -13.89 16.00
C ASN A 13 -13.85 -13.67 16.41
N VAL A 14 -14.52 -12.64 15.89
CA VAL A 14 -15.89 -12.25 16.28
C VAL A 14 -16.01 -11.92 17.78
N GLU A 15 -15.00 -11.25 18.33
CA GLU A 15 -14.95 -10.84 19.75
C GLU A 15 -15.74 -9.55 20.05
N TYR A 16 -16.25 -8.87 19.02
CA TYR A 16 -17.08 -7.68 19.17
C TYR A 16 -18.58 -8.03 19.19
N GLU A 17 -19.20 -7.92 20.36
CA GLU A 17 -20.65 -8.15 20.53
C GLU A 17 -21.53 -7.14 19.76
N ASN A 18 -21.00 -5.95 19.49
CA ASN A 18 -21.70 -4.86 18.82
C ASN A 18 -20.70 -3.86 18.20
N VAL A 19 -21.21 -2.95 17.36
CA VAL A 19 -20.41 -1.91 16.69
C VAL A 19 -19.76 -0.96 17.69
N ASP A 20 -20.42 -0.63 18.81
CA ASP A 20 -19.88 0.30 19.81
C ASP A 20 -18.60 -0.24 20.47
N ALA A 21 -18.52 -1.55 20.71
CA ALA A 21 -17.32 -2.21 21.24
C ALA A 21 -16.13 -2.14 20.26
N PHE A 22 -16.38 -2.30 18.96
CA PHE A 22 -15.38 -2.10 17.90
C PHE A 22 -14.92 -0.64 17.81
N VAL A 23 -15.87 0.30 17.84
CA VAL A 23 -15.59 1.75 17.82
C VAL A 23 -14.80 2.19 19.05
N ALA A 24 -15.06 1.60 20.23
CA ALA A 24 -14.33 1.88 21.45
C ALA A 24 -12.85 1.49 21.34
N ASP A 25 -12.54 0.31 20.80
CA ASP A 25 -11.15 -0.14 20.62
C ASP A 25 -10.41 0.67 19.54
N ILE A 26 -11.05 1.02 18.42
CA ILE A 26 -10.45 1.92 17.42
C ILE A 26 -10.14 3.30 18.05
N ARG A 27 -11.10 3.89 18.79
CA ARG A 27 -10.88 5.16 19.51
C ARG A 27 -9.76 5.06 20.55
N LEU A 28 -9.60 3.90 21.19
CA LEU A 28 -8.54 3.65 22.16
C LEU A 28 -7.14 3.73 21.54
N ILE A 29 -6.97 3.41 20.24
CA ILE A 29 -5.73 3.64 19.50
C ILE A 29 -5.40 5.14 19.46
N PHE A 30 -6.38 5.95 19.02
CA PHE A 30 -6.21 7.40 18.86
C PHE A 30 -6.04 8.13 20.20
N SER A 31 -6.85 7.79 21.20
CA SER A 31 -6.78 8.40 22.53
C SER A 31 -5.47 8.10 23.24
N ASN A 32 -4.94 6.87 23.11
CA ASN A 32 -3.63 6.52 23.66
C ASN A 32 -2.50 7.26 22.93
N CYS A 33 -2.59 7.44 21.61
CA CYS A 33 -1.62 8.24 20.84
C CYS A 33 -1.59 9.69 21.34
N ILE A 34 -2.75 10.32 21.52
CA ILE A 34 -2.86 11.70 22.00
C ILE A 34 -2.39 11.83 23.46
N LEU A 35 -2.79 10.90 24.34
CA LEU A 35 -2.44 10.91 25.75
C LEU A 35 -0.94 10.70 26.01
N TYR A 36 -0.31 9.79 25.26
CA TYR A 36 1.11 9.47 25.43
C TYR A 36 2.04 10.51 24.81
N ASN A 37 1.73 10.99 23.60
CA ASN A 37 2.60 11.93 22.88
C ASN A 37 2.31 13.41 23.20
N GLY A 38 1.13 13.73 23.73
CA GLY A 38 0.66 15.09 23.98
C GLY A 38 0.00 15.75 22.76
N PRO A 39 -0.90 16.72 22.95
CA PRO A 39 -1.82 17.20 21.91
C PRO A 39 -1.18 18.00 20.78
N VAL A 40 0.06 18.50 20.97
CA VAL A 40 0.81 19.27 19.96
C VAL A 40 1.72 18.37 19.11
N HIS A 41 1.88 17.09 19.49
CA HIS A 41 2.76 16.18 18.79
C HIS A 41 2.18 15.76 17.43
N GLN A 42 3.03 15.64 16.40
CA GLN A 42 2.58 15.37 15.03
C GLN A 42 1.72 14.08 14.93
N TYR A 43 2.09 13.02 15.66
CA TYR A 43 1.27 11.79 15.73
C TYR A 43 -0.08 11.98 16.42
N ALA A 44 -0.20 12.91 17.37
CA ALA A 44 -1.48 13.24 18.00
C ALA A 44 -2.39 14.05 17.07
N ILE A 45 -1.81 14.93 16.24
CA ILE A 45 -2.52 15.63 15.16
C ILE A 45 -3.07 14.60 14.15
N TYR A 46 -2.23 13.70 13.63
CA TYR A 46 -2.68 12.64 12.73
C TYR A 46 -3.72 11.69 13.36
N ALA A 47 -3.57 11.33 14.64
CA ALA A 47 -4.57 10.52 15.35
C ALA A 47 -5.93 11.21 15.43
N LYS A 48 -5.96 12.54 15.61
CA LYS A 48 -7.19 13.34 15.64
C LYS A 48 -7.84 13.45 14.25
N GLU A 49 -7.04 13.60 13.20
CA GLU A 49 -7.53 13.60 11.81
C GLU A 49 -8.13 12.25 11.42
N LEU A 50 -7.48 11.15 11.81
CA LEU A 50 -7.98 9.79 11.59
C LEU A 50 -9.25 9.49 12.38
N ASP A 51 -9.36 9.94 13.64
CA ASP A 51 -10.60 9.79 14.44
C ASP A 51 -11.77 10.54 13.77
N ASN A 52 -11.57 11.78 13.33
CA ASN A 52 -12.58 12.55 12.59
C ASN A 52 -13.02 11.84 11.30
N PHE A 53 -12.06 11.31 10.53
CA PHE A 53 -12.36 10.56 9.31
C PHE A 53 -13.14 9.27 9.61
N PHE A 54 -12.75 8.53 10.64
CA PHE A 54 -13.44 7.32 11.10
C PHE A 54 -14.87 7.61 11.57
N MET A 55 -15.10 8.70 12.32
CA MET A 55 -16.45 9.15 12.68
C MET A 55 -17.31 9.47 11.45
N ASN A 56 -16.73 10.09 10.43
CA ASN A 56 -17.44 10.37 9.18
C ASN A 56 -17.81 9.07 8.44
N LEU A 57 -16.94 8.04 8.45
CA LEU A 57 -17.29 6.73 7.89
C LEU A 57 -18.44 6.05 8.66
N LEU A 58 -18.41 6.09 9.99
CA LEU A 58 -19.48 5.53 10.84
C LEU A 58 -20.84 6.23 10.63
N ASN A 59 -20.85 7.54 10.47
CA ASN A 59 -22.08 8.30 10.20
C ASN A 59 -22.69 8.00 8.81
N ASN A 60 -21.88 7.50 7.87
CA ASN A 60 -22.29 7.11 6.52
C ASN A 60 -22.48 5.59 6.36
N LEU A 61 -22.45 4.81 7.45
CA LEU A 61 -22.75 3.38 7.40
C LEU A 61 -24.21 3.19 6.95
N PRO A 62 -24.51 2.27 6.01
CA PRO A 62 -25.89 2.02 5.60
C PRO A 62 -26.70 1.49 6.78
N SER A 63 -27.57 2.34 7.33
CA SER A 63 -28.54 1.95 8.35
C SER A 63 -29.41 0.82 7.80
N SER A 64 -29.28 -0.36 8.41
CA SER A 64 -30.04 -1.55 8.05
C SER A 64 -31.52 -1.35 8.36
N LYS A 65 -32.26 -0.80 7.40
CA LYS A 65 -33.72 -0.85 7.41
C LYS A 65 -34.13 -2.31 7.38
N GLU A 66 -34.67 -2.73 8.52
CA GLU A 66 -35.18 -4.05 8.83
C GLU A 66 -36.16 -4.53 7.74
N GLU A 67 -35.70 -5.43 6.86
CA GLU A 67 -36.55 -6.05 5.85
C GLU A 67 -37.40 -7.14 6.51
N VAL A 68 -38.54 -6.70 7.08
CA VAL A 68 -39.48 -7.57 7.78
C VAL A 68 -40.08 -8.60 6.82
N LEU A 69 -39.57 -9.82 6.87
CA LEU A 69 -40.11 -10.97 6.15
C LEU A 69 -41.55 -11.26 6.64
N PRO A 70 -42.59 -11.18 5.78
CA PRO A 70 -43.95 -11.50 6.22
C PRO A 70 -44.13 -13.01 6.39
N LYS A 71 -44.53 -13.45 7.59
CA LYS A 71 -44.92 -14.83 7.87
C LYS A 71 -46.21 -15.21 7.13
N PRO A 72 -46.38 -16.48 6.72
CA PRO A 72 -47.56 -16.90 5.94
C PRO A 72 -48.81 -16.96 6.81
N VAL A 73 -49.90 -16.35 6.34
CA VAL A 73 -51.22 -16.44 6.99
C VAL A 73 -52.12 -17.37 6.18
N SER A 74 -52.64 -18.40 6.85
CA SER A 74 -53.63 -19.32 6.29
C SER A 74 -54.96 -18.62 5.98
N SER A 75 -55.57 -18.91 4.83
CA SER A 75 -57.03 -18.82 4.67
C SER A 75 -57.54 -19.79 3.59
N GLU A 76 -58.53 -20.60 3.97
CA GLU A 76 -59.26 -21.47 3.05
C GLU A 76 -60.34 -20.70 2.28
N ALA A 77 -60.46 -20.95 0.97
CA ALA A 77 -61.72 -20.76 0.24
C ALA A 77 -61.84 -21.75 -0.93
N LYS A 78 -63.00 -22.41 -1.05
CA LYS A 78 -63.30 -23.51 -2.00
C LYS A 78 -63.74 -22.91 -3.36
N ARG A 79 -63.35 -23.45 -4.53
CA ARG A 79 -64.05 -24.48 -5.37
C ARG A 79 -63.55 -24.32 -6.85
N PRO A 80 -63.84 -25.22 -7.82
CA PRO A 80 -64.19 -26.65 -7.75
C PRO A 80 -63.26 -27.54 -8.63
N LYS A 81 -63.42 -28.88 -8.54
CA LYS A 81 -62.67 -29.88 -9.33
C LYS A 81 -63.07 -29.89 -10.82
N ARG A 82 -62.10 -30.11 -11.72
CA ARG A 82 -62.33 -30.70 -13.07
C ARG A 82 -61.24 -31.72 -13.43
N THR A 83 -61.64 -32.67 -14.28
CA THR A 83 -61.07 -34.00 -14.53
C THR A 83 -59.67 -34.05 -15.16
N ILE A 84 -58.93 -35.11 -14.80
CA ILE A 84 -57.66 -35.55 -15.41
C ILE A 84 -57.84 -35.88 -16.90
N LYS A 85 -56.96 -35.34 -17.76
CA LYS A 85 -56.39 -36.05 -18.92
C LYS A 85 -54.97 -35.54 -19.18
N ALA A 86 -54.01 -36.45 -19.24
CA ALA A 86 -52.70 -36.18 -19.82
C ALA A 86 -52.73 -36.49 -21.32
N PRO A 87 -52.24 -35.61 -22.19
CA PRO A 87 -51.69 -35.98 -23.48
C PRO A 87 -50.16 -35.97 -23.40
N ALA A 88 -49.53 -37.06 -23.82
CA ALA A 88 -48.09 -37.10 -24.02
C ALA A 88 -47.68 -36.33 -25.29
N LYS A 89 -46.36 -36.13 -25.40
CA LYS A 89 -45.55 -35.78 -26.60
C LYS A 89 -45.32 -34.31 -26.97
N GLU A 90 -44.04 -34.14 -27.32
CA GLU A 90 -43.43 -33.20 -28.28
C GLU A 90 -43.05 -31.79 -27.77
N LEU A 91 -41.74 -31.62 -27.58
CA LEU A 91 -41.06 -30.34 -27.44
C LEU A 91 -41.17 -29.54 -28.75
N PRO A 92 -41.26 -28.22 -28.65
CA PRO A 92 -40.55 -27.31 -29.53
C PRO A 92 -39.21 -26.94 -28.88
N ASP A 93 -38.10 -27.27 -29.54
CA ASP A 93 -36.78 -26.75 -29.18
C ASP A 93 -36.72 -25.23 -29.39
N THR A 94 -37.08 -24.45 -28.37
CA THR A 94 -36.72 -23.03 -28.32
C THR A 94 -35.26 -22.93 -27.88
N PRO A 95 -34.30 -22.53 -28.75
CA PRO A 95 -32.91 -22.42 -28.36
C PRO A 95 -32.77 -21.37 -27.27
N ALA A 96 -32.43 -21.83 -26.06
CA ALA A 96 -32.43 -20.98 -24.88
C ALA A 96 -31.51 -19.75 -25.07
N ILE A 97 -32.10 -18.56 -24.93
CA ILE A 97 -31.39 -17.27 -24.84
C ILE A 97 -30.71 -17.19 -23.46
N ARG A 98 -29.75 -18.09 -23.23
CA ARG A 98 -28.97 -18.26 -21.99
C ARG A 98 -27.47 -18.04 -22.19
N ARG A 99 -27.02 -17.69 -23.41
CA ARG A 99 -25.60 -17.53 -23.78
C ARG A 99 -25.01 -16.10 -23.64
N LYS A 100 -25.79 -15.11 -23.19
CA LYS A 100 -25.32 -13.74 -22.90
C LYS A 100 -25.49 -13.36 -21.42
N LYS A 101 -25.03 -14.20 -20.49
CA LYS A 101 -25.01 -13.88 -19.04
C LYS A 101 -23.60 -13.77 -18.40
N SER A 102 -22.60 -13.10 -18.97
CA SER A 102 -22.35 -12.52 -20.30
C SER A 102 -20.83 -12.30 -20.45
N LYS A 103 -20.28 -12.19 -21.67
CA LYS A 103 -18.84 -11.90 -21.85
C LYS A 103 -18.41 -10.63 -21.08
N LYS A 104 -19.23 -9.57 -21.16
CA LYS A 104 -19.09 -8.31 -20.41
C LYS A 104 -18.92 -8.53 -18.90
N ASN A 105 -19.75 -9.37 -18.28
CA ASN A 105 -19.69 -9.57 -16.82
C ASN A 105 -18.33 -10.13 -16.38
N ILE A 106 -17.76 -11.06 -17.16
CA ILE A 106 -16.46 -11.66 -16.83
C ILE A 106 -15.31 -10.66 -17.03
N GLU A 107 -15.37 -9.87 -18.11
CA GLU A 107 -14.37 -8.84 -18.41
C GLU A 107 -14.40 -7.69 -17.38
N LEU A 108 -15.59 -7.26 -16.93
CA LEU A 108 -15.72 -6.26 -15.87
C LEU A 108 -15.35 -6.81 -14.47
N ASN A 109 -15.63 -8.07 -14.18
CA ASN A 109 -15.13 -8.70 -12.94
C ASN A 109 -13.60 -8.77 -12.93
N PHE A 110 -12.96 -8.93 -14.10
CA PHE A 110 -11.51 -8.79 -14.22
C PHE A 110 -11.04 -7.35 -14.00
N CYS A 111 -11.75 -6.33 -14.52
CA CYS A 111 -11.47 -4.92 -14.21
C CYS A 111 -11.50 -4.62 -12.69
N ARG A 112 -12.43 -5.23 -11.93
CA ARG A 112 -12.44 -5.13 -10.46
C ARG A 112 -11.18 -5.70 -9.82
N GLN A 113 -10.68 -6.83 -10.33
CA GLN A 113 -9.42 -7.41 -9.87
C GLN A 113 -8.21 -6.52 -10.22
N VAL A 114 -8.25 -5.80 -11.33
CA VAL A 114 -7.21 -4.83 -11.72
C VAL A 114 -7.20 -3.64 -10.76
N ILE A 115 -8.35 -3.06 -10.40
CA ILE A 115 -8.40 -1.99 -9.38
C ILE A 115 -7.87 -2.50 -8.04
N ARG A 116 -8.25 -3.71 -7.61
CA ARG A 116 -7.74 -4.32 -6.38
C ARG A 116 -6.22 -4.52 -6.41
N GLU A 117 -5.65 -4.89 -7.56
CA GLU A 117 -4.18 -4.99 -7.74
C GLU A 117 -3.51 -3.61 -7.57
N LEU A 118 -3.98 -2.57 -8.27
CA LEU A 118 -3.39 -1.22 -8.24
C LEU A 118 -3.51 -0.54 -6.86
N ARG A 119 -4.49 -0.95 -6.04
CA ARG A 119 -4.71 -0.45 -4.67
C ARG A 119 -4.02 -1.30 -3.59
N LYS A 120 -3.22 -2.32 -3.94
CA LYS A 120 -2.45 -3.09 -2.95
C LYS A 120 -1.46 -2.21 -2.19
N ARG A 121 -1.33 -2.48 -0.88
CA ARG A 121 -0.42 -1.77 0.03
C ARG A 121 1.06 -1.86 -0.38
N THR A 122 1.46 -2.91 -1.10
CA THR A 122 2.80 -3.05 -1.71
C THR A 122 3.14 -1.90 -2.66
N HIS A 123 2.14 -1.30 -3.30
CA HIS A 123 2.29 -0.26 -4.31
C HIS A 123 2.08 1.15 -3.75
N TRP A 124 1.66 1.28 -2.48
CA TRP A 124 1.28 2.54 -1.83
C TRP A 124 2.30 3.66 -2.03
N HIS A 125 3.59 3.36 -1.88
CA HIS A 125 4.67 4.36 -1.91
C HIS A 125 4.89 5.04 -3.27
N TYR A 126 4.24 4.57 -4.34
CA TYR A 126 4.20 5.23 -5.65
C TYR A 126 2.78 5.39 -6.21
N ALA A 127 1.79 4.65 -5.70
CA ALA A 127 0.42 4.69 -6.20
C ALA A 127 -0.45 5.78 -5.54
N TYR A 128 -0.07 6.33 -4.38
CA TYR A 128 -0.91 7.28 -3.64
C TYR A 128 -1.37 8.53 -4.41
N PRO A 129 -0.62 9.15 -5.35
CA PRO A 129 -1.09 10.32 -6.10
C PRO A 129 -2.22 10.00 -7.09
N PHE A 130 -2.50 8.72 -7.33
CA PHE A 130 -3.49 8.24 -8.30
C PHE A 130 -4.77 7.74 -7.63
N TYR A 131 -4.87 7.76 -6.30
CA TYR A 131 -6.04 7.21 -5.59
C TYR A 131 -7.23 8.17 -5.52
N GLU A 132 -7.01 9.49 -5.54
CA GLU A 132 -8.04 10.51 -5.42
C GLU A 132 -7.87 11.58 -6.50
N PRO A 133 -8.92 12.36 -6.83
CA PRO A 133 -8.79 13.51 -7.72
C PRO A 133 -7.72 14.50 -7.24
N VAL A 134 -6.98 15.09 -8.18
CA VAL A 134 -5.91 16.08 -7.88
C VAL A 134 -6.52 17.36 -7.31
N ASP A 135 -6.41 17.56 -6.00
CA ASP A 135 -6.77 18.81 -5.33
C ASP A 135 -5.76 19.92 -5.67
N ALA A 136 -6.13 20.73 -6.66
CA ALA A 136 -5.28 21.76 -7.23
C ALA A 136 -4.93 22.90 -6.25
N GLU A 137 -5.79 23.17 -5.26
CA GLU A 137 -5.54 24.22 -4.26
C GLU A 137 -4.61 23.70 -3.16
N LYS A 138 -4.93 22.52 -2.61
CA LYS A 138 -4.14 21.86 -1.54
C LYS A 138 -2.72 21.52 -1.97
N LEU A 139 -2.52 21.18 -3.24
CA LEU A 139 -1.21 20.84 -3.81
C LEU A 139 -0.46 22.07 -4.39
N GLY A 140 -1.08 23.26 -4.41
CA GLY A 140 -0.45 24.47 -4.95
C GLY A 140 -0.26 24.47 -6.47
N VAL A 141 -1.13 23.75 -7.20
CA VAL A 141 -1.09 23.56 -8.66
C VAL A 141 -2.32 24.15 -9.38
N PRO A 142 -2.58 25.48 -9.28
CA PRO A 142 -3.82 26.13 -9.72
C PRO A 142 -4.02 26.21 -11.25
N ASP A 143 -3.08 25.65 -12.02
CA ASP A 143 -3.17 25.48 -13.47
C ASP A 143 -3.52 24.05 -13.90
N TYR A 144 -3.57 23.08 -12.98
CA TYR A 144 -3.84 21.67 -13.29
C TYR A 144 -5.08 21.48 -14.17
N TYR A 145 -6.23 21.99 -13.74
CA TYR A 145 -7.50 21.90 -14.50
C TYR A 145 -7.57 22.81 -15.74
N LYS A 146 -6.56 23.64 -16.00
CA LYS A 146 -6.42 24.42 -17.24
C LYS A 146 -5.61 23.65 -18.29
N ILE A 147 -4.70 22.80 -17.84
CA ILE A 147 -3.83 21.96 -18.69
C ILE A 147 -4.48 20.59 -18.94
N ILE A 148 -5.04 19.98 -17.89
CA ILE A 148 -5.69 18.66 -17.93
C ILE A 148 -7.19 18.81 -18.15
N SER A 149 -7.64 18.54 -19.38
CA SER A 149 -9.04 18.73 -19.79
C SER A 149 -9.99 17.67 -19.22
N ASN A 150 -9.52 16.43 -19.03
CA ASN A 150 -10.33 15.31 -18.53
C ASN A 150 -9.63 14.63 -17.35
N PRO A 151 -9.71 15.19 -16.13
CA PRO A 151 -9.13 14.59 -14.93
C PRO A 151 -9.65 13.17 -14.69
N MET A 152 -8.78 12.29 -14.16
CA MET A 152 -9.12 10.90 -13.88
C MET A 152 -8.21 10.33 -12.78
N ASP A 153 -8.78 9.50 -11.91
CA ASP A 153 -8.14 8.87 -10.75
C ASP A 153 -8.79 7.50 -10.45
N LEU A 154 -8.13 6.68 -9.62
CA LEU A 154 -8.59 5.33 -9.31
C LEU A 154 -9.90 5.26 -8.51
N THR A 155 -10.26 6.28 -7.72
CA THR A 155 -11.55 6.33 -7.02
C THR A 155 -12.68 6.69 -7.99
N THR A 156 -12.46 7.61 -8.92
CA THR A 156 -13.39 7.89 -10.02
C THR A 156 -13.59 6.66 -10.91
N ILE A 157 -12.51 6.00 -11.36
CA ILE A 157 -12.60 4.78 -12.18
C ILE A 157 -13.34 3.65 -11.45
N ASN A 158 -13.01 3.42 -10.17
CA ASN A 158 -13.71 2.43 -9.35
C ASN A 158 -15.21 2.76 -9.21
N SER A 159 -15.55 4.03 -9.02
CA SER A 159 -16.93 4.50 -8.93
C SER A 159 -17.69 4.32 -10.24
N LYS A 160 -17.06 4.56 -11.39
CA LYS A 160 -17.64 4.26 -12.72
C LYS A 160 -17.87 2.76 -12.91
N LEU A 161 -16.95 1.92 -12.44
CA LEU A 161 -17.04 0.46 -12.54
C LEU A 161 -18.15 -0.15 -11.66
N GLU A 162 -18.28 0.30 -10.41
CA GLU A 162 -19.33 -0.22 -9.52
C GLU A 162 -20.73 0.32 -9.84
N ASN A 163 -20.83 1.48 -10.49
CA ASN A 163 -22.10 2.00 -11.01
C ASN A 163 -22.43 1.52 -12.45
N ASP A 164 -21.80 0.42 -12.90
CA ASP A 164 -22.01 -0.21 -14.22
C ASP A 164 -21.85 0.73 -15.44
N GLN A 165 -21.13 1.85 -15.29
CA GLN A 165 -20.99 2.89 -16.31
C GLN A 165 -20.10 2.48 -17.49
N TYR A 166 -19.32 1.41 -17.34
CA TYR A 166 -18.55 0.81 -18.43
C TYR A 166 -19.38 -0.21 -19.21
N THR A 167 -19.46 -0.04 -20.53
CA THR A 167 -20.09 -1.01 -21.44
C THR A 167 -19.16 -2.17 -21.78
N SER A 168 -17.84 -1.95 -21.76
CA SER A 168 -16.81 -2.96 -21.99
C SER A 168 -15.54 -2.71 -21.17
N ALA A 169 -14.62 -3.67 -21.16
CA ALA A 169 -13.33 -3.54 -20.46
C ALA A 169 -12.35 -2.59 -21.19
N GLU A 170 -12.58 -2.28 -22.47
CA GLU A 170 -11.78 -1.34 -23.24
C GLU A 170 -12.05 0.11 -22.83
N GLU A 171 -13.30 0.44 -22.45
CA GLU A 171 -13.63 1.76 -21.87
C GLU A 171 -12.96 1.95 -20.49
N PHE A 172 -12.91 0.89 -19.67
CA PHE A 172 -12.17 0.90 -18.41
C PHE A 172 -10.66 1.09 -18.64
N GLU A 173 -10.06 0.40 -19.62
CA GLU A 173 -8.65 0.64 -19.97
C GLU A 173 -8.42 2.07 -20.45
N ALA A 174 -9.33 2.63 -21.25
CA ALA A 174 -9.20 3.99 -21.76
C ALA A 174 -9.09 5.03 -20.62
N ASP A 175 -9.87 4.89 -19.55
CA ASP A 175 -9.77 5.77 -18.38
C ASP A 175 -8.47 5.55 -17.56
N ILE A 176 -8.03 4.29 -17.37
CA ILE A 176 -6.75 4.00 -16.72
C ILE A 176 -5.58 4.61 -17.52
N ARG A 177 -5.62 4.50 -18.86
CA ARG A 177 -4.64 5.11 -19.76
C ARG A 177 -4.71 6.64 -19.71
N LEU A 178 -5.90 7.22 -19.65
CA LEU A 178 -6.12 8.66 -19.50
C LEU A 178 -5.51 9.19 -18.19
N MET A 179 -5.71 8.48 -17.07
CA MET A 179 -5.08 8.82 -15.78
C MET A 179 -3.54 8.90 -15.89
N PHE A 180 -2.90 7.89 -16.51
CA PHE A 180 -1.45 7.94 -16.74
C PHE A 180 -1.04 9.02 -17.75
N GLN A 181 -1.80 9.21 -18.82
CA GLN A 181 -1.54 10.26 -19.82
C GLN A 181 -1.61 11.66 -19.19
N ASN A 182 -2.63 11.95 -18.38
CA ASN A 182 -2.76 13.20 -17.64
C ASN A 182 -1.55 13.43 -16.72
N CYS A 183 -1.10 12.39 -16.02
CA CYS A 183 0.12 12.45 -15.23
C CYS A 183 1.34 12.83 -16.08
N TYR A 184 1.54 12.22 -17.25
CA TYR A 184 2.68 12.54 -18.12
C TYR A 184 2.55 13.89 -18.86
N THR A 185 1.33 14.39 -19.07
CA THR A 185 1.07 15.71 -19.65
C THR A 185 1.33 16.84 -18.65
N TYR A 186 0.95 16.68 -17.39
CA TYR A 186 1.19 17.69 -16.36
C TYR A 186 2.60 17.60 -15.75
N ASN A 187 3.07 16.39 -15.43
CA ASN A 187 4.34 16.17 -14.74
C ASN A 187 5.46 15.92 -15.76
N GLY A 188 6.44 16.82 -15.80
CA GLY A 188 7.60 16.71 -16.69
C GLY A 188 8.39 15.41 -16.52
N VAL A 189 8.99 14.94 -17.62
CA VAL A 189 9.78 13.69 -17.66
C VAL A 189 10.88 13.71 -16.60
N GLY A 190 10.97 12.64 -15.82
CA GLY A 190 11.97 12.47 -14.75
C GLY A 190 11.57 13.07 -13.40
N SER A 191 10.46 13.81 -13.30
CA SER A 191 9.87 14.19 -12.00
C SER A 191 9.38 12.96 -11.23
N GLU A 192 9.30 13.09 -9.90
CA GLU A 192 8.92 11.98 -9.02
C GLU A 192 7.56 11.38 -9.40
N VAL A 193 6.52 12.21 -9.53
CA VAL A 193 5.16 11.79 -9.90
C VAL A 193 5.12 11.16 -11.30
N HIS A 194 5.92 11.64 -12.26
CA HIS A 194 6.04 11.01 -13.58
C HIS A 194 6.61 9.59 -13.49
N ASN A 195 7.66 9.38 -12.67
CA ASN A 195 8.28 8.08 -12.46
C ASN A 195 7.34 7.13 -11.67
N MET A 196 6.62 7.65 -10.68
CA MET A 196 5.58 6.93 -9.94
C MET A 196 4.46 6.44 -10.87
N GLY A 197 4.04 7.28 -11.81
CA GLY A 197 3.08 6.92 -12.87
C GLY A 197 3.60 5.76 -13.73
N LYS A 198 4.89 5.77 -14.10
CA LYS A 198 5.50 4.66 -14.85
C LYS A 198 5.51 3.35 -14.06
N MET A 199 5.86 3.39 -12.77
CA MET A 199 5.84 2.21 -11.91
C MET A 199 4.42 1.62 -11.79
N LEU A 200 3.39 2.45 -11.63
CA LEU A 200 2.01 1.98 -11.53
C LEU A 200 1.44 1.53 -12.89
N GLU A 201 1.86 2.16 -14.00
CA GLU A 201 1.54 1.73 -15.36
C GLU A 201 2.15 0.35 -15.68
N GLU A 202 3.35 0.03 -15.18
CA GLU A 202 3.94 -1.31 -15.30
C GLU A 202 3.12 -2.39 -14.55
N VAL A 203 2.66 -2.09 -13.32
CA VAL A 203 1.76 -2.98 -12.58
C VAL A 203 0.44 -3.20 -13.34
N PHE A 204 -0.15 -2.12 -13.88
CA PHE A 204 -1.35 -2.21 -14.70
C PHE A 204 -1.11 -3.07 -15.94
N ASN A 205 -0.06 -2.81 -16.72
CA ASN A 205 0.28 -3.56 -17.94
C ASN A 205 0.48 -5.05 -17.64
N LYS A 206 1.23 -5.38 -16.58
CA LYS A 206 1.44 -6.76 -16.15
C LYS A 206 0.13 -7.45 -15.82
N LYS A 207 -0.74 -6.80 -15.03
CA LYS A 207 -2.03 -7.38 -14.68
C LYS A 207 -2.95 -7.50 -15.90
N TRP A 208 -3.00 -6.48 -16.76
CA TRP A 208 -3.85 -6.42 -17.94
C TRP A 208 -3.51 -7.49 -18.98
N ALA A 209 -2.25 -7.92 -19.08
CA ALA A 209 -1.83 -9.04 -19.91
C ALA A 209 -2.50 -10.39 -19.53
N GLU A 210 -3.01 -10.53 -18.30
CA GLU A 210 -3.76 -11.69 -17.83
C GLU A 210 -5.25 -11.68 -18.25
N LYS A 211 -5.72 -10.64 -18.97
CA LYS A 211 -7.13 -10.46 -19.34
C LYS A 211 -7.68 -11.69 -20.09
N PRO A 212 -8.75 -12.35 -19.57
CA PRO A 212 -9.28 -13.59 -20.13
C PRO A 212 -9.79 -13.44 -21.58
N THR A 213 -8.92 -13.70 -22.55
CA THR A 213 -9.26 -13.62 -23.97
C THR A 213 -10.07 -14.83 -24.42
N SER A 214 -11.07 -14.63 -25.28
CA SER A 214 -12.08 -15.65 -25.62
C SER A 214 -11.53 -16.93 -26.30
N GLN A 215 -10.29 -16.91 -26.83
CA GLN A 215 -9.62 -18.10 -27.38
C GLN A 215 -8.96 -19.01 -26.32
N ALA A 216 -8.58 -18.48 -25.14
CA ALA A 216 -7.83 -19.25 -24.14
C ALA A 216 -8.64 -20.37 -23.44
N ARG A 217 -9.97 -20.39 -23.61
CA ARG A 217 -10.88 -21.34 -22.92
C ARG A 217 -10.96 -22.74 -23.52
N SER A 218 -10.21 -23.04 -24.58
CA SER A 218 -10.29 -24.36 -25.23
C SER A 218 -9.43 -25.46 -24.59
N MET A 219 -8.61 -25.16 -23.57
CA MET A 219 -7.66 -26.11 -22.99
C MET A 219 -7.79 -26.37 -21.48
N THR A 220 -8.71 -25.72 -20.76
CA THR A 220 -8.93 -25.97 -19.33
C THR A 220 -10.37 -26.36 -19.05
N LYS A 221 -10.63 -27.68 -18.96
CA LYS A 221 -11.96 -28.22 -18.67
C LYS A 221 -11.91 -29.48 -17.77
N THR A 222 -11.21 -29.33 -16.66
CA THR A 222 -11.14 -30.16 -15.44
C THR A 222 -10.80 -29.16 -14.32
N ASP A 223 -11.46 -29.07 -13.15
CA ASP A 223 -12.56 -29.85 -12.58
C ASP A 223 -13.48 -28.92 -11.75
N ASP A 224 -14.67 -29.41 -11.39
CA ASP A 224 -15.44 -28.87 -10.26
C ASP A 224 -14.72 -29.20 -8.95
N MET A 225 -14.17 -28.20 -8.23
CA MET A 225 -14.30 -28.14 -6.77
C MET A 225 -13.83 -26.84 -6.10
N LYS A 226 -14.66 -26.43 -5.14
CA LYS A 226 -14.33 -25.75 -3.88
C LYS A 226 -13.59 -24.41 -3.93
N ASP A 227 -14.36 -23.38 -3.58
CA ASP A 227 -13.88 -22.15 -2.96
C ASP A 227 -12.95 -22.49 -1.78
N SER A 228 -11.75 -21.91 -1.80
CA SER A 228 -10.69 -22.16 -0.83
C SER A 228 -9.81 -20.93 -0.77
N GLU A 229 -10.24 -19.96 0.02
CA GLU A 229 -9.37 -18.87 0.47
C GLU A 229 -8.15 -19.48 1.16
N SER A 230 -7.00 -19.30 0.53
CA SER A 230 -5.69 -19.74 1.01
C SER A 230 -4.72 -18.62 0.70
N GLU A 231 -4.70 -17.59 1.54
CA GLU A 231 -3.66 -16.58 1.49
C GLU A 231 -2.30 -17.24 1.75
N SER A 232 -1.39 -17.10 0.79
CA SER A 232 -0.08 -17.74 0.84
C SER A 232 0.90 -16.88 1.63
N GLU A 233 0.88 -17.03 2.95
CA GLU A 233 1.85 -16.50 3.94
C GLU A 233 3.27 -17.11 3.80
N ALA A 234 3.75 -17.28 2.57
CA ALA A 234 4.96 -18.04 2.25
C ALA A 234 6.19 -17.15 2.06
N ASP A 235 6.04 -15.93 1.52
CA ASP A 235 7.18 -15.11 1.08
C ASP A 235 7.81 -14.25 2.19
N GLU A 236 7.10 -13.94 3.28
CA GLU A 236 7.66 -13.13 4.38
C GLU A 236 8.63 -13.94 5.27
N SER A 237 8.42 -15.26 5.38
CA SER A 237 9.28 -16.20 6.10
C SER A 237 10.76 -16.11 5.65
N ASP A 238 10.99 -16.06 4.34
CA ASP A 238 12.34 -16.20 3.79
C ASP A 238 13.09 -14.86 3.78
N HIS A 239 12.36 -13.73 3.69
CA HIS A 239 12.93 -12.41 3.93
C HIS A 239 13.34 -12.23 5.41
N LEU A 240 12.49 -12.63 6.36
CA LEU A 240 12.81 -12.57 7.79
C LEU A 240 14.00 -13.48 8.15
N LYS A 241 14.07 -14.70 7.61
CA LYS A 241 15.25 -15.59 7.79
C LYS A 241 16.53 -14.98 7.23
N ALA A 242 16.47 -14.34 6.06
CA ALA A 242 17.62 -13.65 5.47
C ALA A 242 18.10 -12.48 6.35
N LEU A 243 17.17 -11.66 6.85
CA LEU A 243 17.46 -10.52 7.72
C LEU A 243 18.03 -10.97 9.09
N GLN A 244 17.45 -12.01 9.68
CA GLN A 244 17.92 -12.58 10.95
C GLN A 244 19.34 -13.18 10.83
N LYS A 245 19.65 -13.82 9.68
CA LYS A 245 21.00 -14.30 9.36
C LYS A 245 22.01 -13.15 9.20
N HIS A 246 21.57 -12.02 8.61
CA HIS A 246 22.41 -10.83 8.46
C HIS A 246 22.72 -10.16 9.81
N LEU A 247 21.72 -10.04 10.70
CA LEU A 247 21.91 -9.54 12.07
C LEU A 247 22.88 -10.40 12.89
N ALA A 248 22.81 -11.74 12.76
CA ALA A 248 23.73 -12.66 13.44
C ALA A 248 25.18 -12.52 12.94
N ALA A 249 25.39 -12.24 11.65
CA ALA A 249 26.71 -11.96 11.10
C ALA A 249 27.29 -10.65 11.67
N LEU A 250 26.49 -9.58 11.70
CA LEU A 250 26.88 -8.28 12.28
C LEU A 250 27.19 -8.38 13.78
N SER A 251 26.39 -9.11 14.57
CA SER A 251 26.67 -9.31 16.00
C SER A 251 27.97 -10.09 16.25
N SER A 252 28.28 -11.08 15.41
CA SER A 252 29.55 -11.81 15.47
C SER A 252 30.74 -10.90 15.20
N GLN A 253 30.63 -10.01 14.20
CA GLN A 253 31.69 -9.06 13.84
C GLN A 253 31.95 -8.01 14.95
N ILE A 254 30.88 -7.49 15.57
CA ILE A 254 30.96 -6.59 16.74
C ILE A 254 31.64 -7.29 17.93
N SER A 255 31.35 -8.57 18.17
CA SER A 255 31.95 -9.35 19.26
C SER A 255 33.44 -9.65 19.04
N GLN A 256 33.88 -9.77 17.79
CA GLN A 256 35.30 -9.95 17.44
C GLN A 256 36.13 -8.67 17.66
N MET A 257 35.54 -7.49 17.46
CA MET A 257 36.22 -6.19 17.70
C MET A 257 36.35 -5.82 19.19
N ARG A 258 35.67 -6.52 20.12
CA ARG A 258 35.64 -6.17 21.56
C ARG A 258 36.60 -6.97 22.46
N LYS A 259 37.65 -7.61 21.92
CA LYS A 259 38.66 -8.33 22.73
C LYS A 259 39.87 -7.43 23.10
N PRO A 260 40.13 -7.18 24.40
CA PRO A 260 41.33 -6.46 24.81
C PRO A 260 42.59 -7.35 24.72
N SER A 261 43.63 -6.84 24.08
CA SER A 261 44.95 -7.48 24.05
C SER A 261 45.54 -7.54 25.47
N LYS A 262 45.80 -8.76 25.97
CA LYS A 262 46.58 -8.98 27.19
C LYS A 262 47.91 -9.65 26.85
N THR A 263 48.99 -8.89 27.09
CA THR A 263 50.37 -9.33 27.05
C THR A 263 50.64 -10.50 28.00
N LYS A 264 51.57 -11.39 27.61
CA LYS A 264 52.19 -12.36 28.53
C LYS A 264 53.71 -12.35 28.36
N THR A 265 54.39 -12.02 29.45
CA THR A 265 55.85 -12.06 29.60
C THR A 265 56.36 -13.47 29.90
N LYS A 266 57.61 -13.79 29.52
CA LYS A 266 58.58 -14.50 30.40
C LYS A 266 60.02 -14.54 29.85
N LYS A 267 60.91 -13.86 30.59
CA LYS A 267 62.33 -14.15 30.91
C LYS A 267 63.40 -14.43 29.81
N ALA A 268 64.18 -13.38 29.55
CA ALA A 268 65.62 -13.24 29.86
C ALA A 268 66.69 -14.19 29.23
N ALA A 269 67.54 -13.59 28.39
CA ALA A 269 68.99 -13.84 28.29
C ALA A 269 69.73 -12.49 28.06
N LYS A 270 71.06 -12.45 28.17
CA LYS A 270 71.86 -11.23 28.44
C LYS A 270 72.99 -11.02 27.40
N VAL A 271 73.54 -9.79 27.33
CA VAL A 271 74.91 -9.39 26.88
C VAL A 271 75.10 -8.79 25.46
N SER A 272 75.25 -7.44 25.42
CA SER A 272 76.15 -6.66 24.52
C SER A 272 75.81 -6.60 23.00
N LYS A 273 76.33 -5.70 22.14
CA LYS A 273 77.18 -4.47 22.24
C LYS A 273 77.11 -3.77 20.85
N ILE A 274 77.25 -2.42 20.78
CA ILE A 274 77.60 -1.64 19.54
C ILE A 274 76.47 -1.69 18.45
N GLY A 275 76.22 -0.70 17.57
CA GLY A 275 76.75 0.65 17.34
C GLY A 275 76.48 1.10 15.88
N SER A 276 76.60 2.41 15.61
CA SER A 276 76.66 3.05 14.27
C SER A 276 75.41 3.11 13.35
N SER A 277 74.77 4.29 13.37
CA SER A 277 74.75 5.30 12.28
C SER A 277 74.62 4.95 10.78
N LYS A 278 73.67 5.69 10.14
CA LYS A 278 73.71 6.32 8.79
C LYS A 278 73.99 5.49 7.52
N ILE A 279 72.94 5.34 6.68
CA ILE A 279 72.89 5.67 5.23
C ILE A 279 71.45 6.18 4.96
N VAL A 280 71.06 7.30 4.30
CA VAL A 280 71.69 8.38 3.51
C VAL A 280 71.67 8.22 1.96
N GLU A 281 70.65 8.83 1.33
CA GLU A 281 70.59 9.32 -0.09
C GLU A 281 70.58 8.27 -1.24
N THR A 282 70.05 8.53 -2.46
CA THR A 282 69.44 9.74 -3.09
C THR A 282 68.46 9.39 -4.23
N LYS A 283 67.59 10.36 -4.63
CA LYS A 283 67.02 10.61 -6.00
C LYS A 283 66.14 9.50 -6.63
N MET A 284 65.00 9.79 -7.27
CA MET A 284 64.84 10.74 -8.38
C MET A 284 63.48 11.47 -8.39
N SER A 285 63.47 12.57 -9.15
CA SER A 285 62.40 13.55 -9.34
C SER A 285 61.41 13.20 -10.46
N ASN A 286 60.17 13.69 -10.37
CA ASN A 286 59.58 14.39 -11.52
C ASN A 286 58.56 15.45 -11.07
N ASP A 287 58.63 16.64 -11.67
CA ASP A 287 57.67 17.72 -11.46
C ASP A 287 56.47 17.60 -12.41
N GLY A 288 55.30 18.09 -11.95
CA GLY A 288 54.02 17.92 -12.64
C GLY A 288 53.00 18.99 -12.25
N GLU A 289 53.38 20.25 -12.44
CA GLU A 289 52.60 21.43 -12.05
C GLU A 289 51.30 21.58 -12.88
N LYS A 290 50.10 21.69 -12.25
CA LYS A 290 49.25 22.92 -12.33
C LYS A 290 47.83 22.86 -11.73
N LYS A 291 47.51 24.00 -11.11
CA LYS A 291 46.21 24.70 -11.02
C LYS A 291 45.13 24.18 -10.05
N SER A 292 45.15 24.85 -8.90
CA SER A 292 44.02 25.13 -8.02
C SER A 292 42.87 25.90 -8.70
N LEU A 293 41.64 25.63 -8.24
CA LEU A 293 40.50 26.55 -8.28
C LEU A 293 39.67 26.33 -7.01
N LYS A 294 39.48 27.39 -6.22
CA LYS A 294 38.71 27.39 -4.96
C LYS A 294 37.28 27.87 -5.21
N ARG A 295 36.26 27.22 -4.63
CA ARG A 295 35.26 27.79 -3.68
C ARG A 295 34.08 26.81 -3.40
N PRO A 296 33.25 27.02 -2.36
CA PRO A 296 33.03 25.95 -1.38
C PRO A 296 31.61 25.38 -1.33
N ARG A 297 31.46 24.29 -0.57
CA ARG A 297 30.17 23.82 -0.02
C ARG A 297 29.81 24.65 1.23
N PRO A 298 28.54 25.03 1.45
CA PRO A 298 28.09 25.48 2.76
C PRO A 298 27.94 24.28 3.71
N ALA A 299 28.52 24.38 4.90
CA ALA A 299 28.25 23.48 6.01
C ALA A 299 27.67 24.31 7.14
N THR A 300 26.38 24.15 7.41
CA THR A 300 25.73 24.72 8.60
C THR A 300 26.12 23.87 9.80
N LYS A 301 27.07 24.36 10.59
CA LYS A 301 27.18 23.95 11.99
C LYS A 301 26.15 24.75 12.78
N TYR A 302 25.34 24.07 13.57
CA TYR A 302 24.75 24.68 14.76
C TYR A 302 25.75 24.44 15.89
N ASP A 303 26.16 25.51 16.55
CA ASP A 303 26.92 25.43 17.80
C ASP A 303 25.91 25.40 18.95
N ASP A 304 25.84 24.27 19.66
CA ASP A 304 25.21 24.18 20.98
C ASP A 304 26.12 24.84 22.03
N ASP A 305 25.54 25.70 22.88
CA ASP A 305 25.97 26.14 24.23
C ASP A 305 25.80 27.66 24.47
N VAL A 306 24.57 28.09 24.79
CA VAL A 306 24.32 29.30 25.60
C VAL A 306 23.20 29.00 26.61
N PRO A 307 23.43 29.16 27.94
CA PRO A 307 22.37 28.93 28.93
C PRO A 307 21.33 30.05 28.91
N LEU A 308 20.05 29.70 28.77
CA LEU A 308 18.93 30.62 28.93
C LEU A 308 18.77 31.03 30.40
N THR A 309 18.89 32.33 30.68
CA THR A 309 18.58 32.91 31.98
C THR A 309 17.09 33.24 32.08
N ALA A 310 16.54 33.14 33.28
CA ALA A 310 15.12 33.31 33.51
C ALA A 310 14.73 34.80 33.58
N ASP A 311 14.33 35.37 32.44
CA ASP A 311 13.46 36.57 32.37
C ASP A 311 12.93 36.78 30.94
N GLN A 312 11.90 36.01 30.54
CA GLN A 312 11.00 36.30 29.42
C GLN A 312 9.81 35.30 29.40
N LYS A 313 9.01 35.32 30.48
CA LYS A 313 7.70 34.65 30.56
C LYS A 313 6.59 35.68 30.81
N SER A 314 6.21 36.38 29.74
CA SER A 314 4.95 37.10 29.61
C SER A 314 4.66 37.25 28.12
N ASP A 315 3.40 36.97 27.74
CA ASP A 315 2.81 37.14 26.41
C ASP A 315 3.21 36.11 25.33
N LEU A 316 2.80 34.86 25.55
CA LEU A 316 2.07 34.00 24.57
C LEU A 316 1.44 32.78 25.29
#